data_AF-A0A1Q5EF81-F1
#
_entry.id   AF-A0A1Q5EF81-F1
#
_cell.length_a   1.000
_cell.length_b   1.000
_cell.length_c   1.000
_cell.angle_alpha   90.00
_cell.angle_beta   90.00
_cell.angle_gamma   90.00
#
_symmetry.space_group_name_H-M   'P 1'
#
loop_
_entity.id
_entity.type
_entity.pdbx_description
1 polymer ?
#
loop_
_entity_poly.entity_id
_entity_poly.type
_entity_poly.pdbx_seq_one_letter_code
_entity_poly.pdbx_strand_id
1 'polypeptide(L)'
;MAGGPAPAGFDPAQLRIQAEGLLAKRRETVGHLMPELPELLGADFAPLFRRYATDRPLTGGYRADARAFADWALDAAPTAPWHPALHRLLHPTARRWARLLPRRTARAHG
;
A
#
# COMPACT_ATOMS: atom_id res chain seq x y z
N MET A 1 27.45 45.40 0.57
CA MET A 1 26.19 44.91 1.20
C MET A 1 25.86 43.55 0.60
N ALA A 2 25.44 42.62 1.45
CA ALA A 2 25.51 41.17 1.24
C ALA A 2 24.69 40.66 0.05
N GLY A 3 25.33 39.83 -0.78
CA GLY A 3 24.62 38.80 -1.54
C GLY A 3 24.10 37.76 -0.56
N GLY A 4 22.78 37.61 -0.47
CA GLY A 4 22.17 36.52 0.28
C GLY A 4 22.30 35.23 -0.53
N PRO A 5 22.98 34.18 -0.03
CA PRO A 5 22.93 32.88 -0.68
C PRO A 5 21.49 32.36 -0.66
N ALA A 6 21.08 31.73 -1.75
CA ALA A 6 19.81 31.00 -1.83
C ALA A 6 19.66 30.06 -0.61
N PRO A 7 18.45 29.86 -0.07
CA PRO A 7 18.25 28.96 1.06
C PRO A 7 18.82 27.58 0.73
N ALA A 8 19.82 27.17 1.49
CA ALA A 8 20.46 25.87 1.37
C ALA A 8 19.49 24.77 1.86
N GLY A 9 19.43 23.66 1.13
CA GLY A 9 19.13 22.35 1.73
C GLY A 9 17.69 21.86 1.59
N PHE A 10 17.23 21.60 0.37
CA PHE A 10 16.28 20.50 0.17
C PHE A 10 17.06 19.20 0.36
N ASP A 11 17.13 18.70 1.59
CA ASP A 11 17.91 17.52 1.90
C ASP A 11 17.17 16.28 1.35
N PRO A 12 17.72 15.56 0.35
CA PRO A 12 17.08 14.38 -0.20
C PRO A 12 16.91 13.28 0.86
N ALA A 13 17.74 13.29 1.91
CA ALA A 13 17.58 12.43 3.07
C ALA A 13 16.32 12.77 3.88
N GLN A 14 16.02 14.07 4.08
CA GLN A 14 14.81 14.52 4.78
C GLN A 14 13.55 14.23 3.97
N LEU A 15 13.59 14.42 2.65
CA LEU A 15 12.51 14.02 1.75
C LEU A 15 12.24 12.51 1.81
N ARG A 16 13.30 11.69 1.86
CA ARG A 16 13.17 10.23 1.93
C ARG A 16 12.62 9.76 3.28
N ILE A 17 12.99 10.42 4.38
CA ILE A 17 12.42 10.17 5.71
C ILE A 17 10.93 10.57 5.75
N GLN A 18 10.56 11.70 5.17
CA GLN A 18 9.16 12.12 5.08
C GLN A 18 8.33 11.16 4.22
N ALA A 19 8.90 10.65 3.12
CA ALA A 19 8.27 9.63 2.29
C ALA A 19 8.03 8.33 3.08
N GLU A 20 9.01 7.84 3.85
CA GLU A 20 8.85 6.66 4.70
C GLU A 20 7.79 6.85 5.79
N GLY A 21 7.73 8.03 6.42
CA GLY A 21 6.68 8.36 7.40
C GLY A 21 5.27 8.32 6.79
N LEU A 22 5.13 8.81 5.56
CA LEU A 22 3.85 8.76 4.83
C LEU A 22 3.46 7.32 4.46
N LEU A 23 4.42 6.50 4.03
CA LEU A 23 4.20 5.08 3.76
C LEU A 23 3.78 4.32 5.02
N ALA A 24 4.43 4.58 6.15
CA ALA A 24 4.08 4.00 7.43
C ALA A 24 2.66 4.40 7.85
N LYS A 25 2.29 5.68 7.70
CA LYS A 25 0.95 6.15 8.02
C LYS A 25 -0.12 5.49 7.14
N ARG A 26 0.15 5.38 5.84
CA ARG A 26 -0.74 4.72 4.88
C ARG A 26 -0.92 3.24 5.24
N ARG A 27 0.16 2.54 5.56
CA ARG A 27 0.14 1.15 6.04
C ARG A 27 -0.70 1.00 7.31
N GLU A 28 -0.52 1.88 8.29
CA GLU A 28 -1.31 1.86 9.52
C GLU A 28 -2.79 2.07 9.21
N THR A 29 -3.15 3.09 8.43
CA THR A 29 -4.56 3.33 8.07
C THR A 29 -5.17 2.13 7.33
N VAL A 30 -4.44 1.51 6.41
CA VAL A 30 -4.89 0.27 5.74
C VAL A 30 -5.07 -0.87 6.73
N GLY A 31 -4.12 -1.09 7.65
CA GLY A 31 -4.23 -2.12 8.68
C GLY A 31 -5.40 -1.91 9.65
N HIS A 32 -5.73 -0.66 9.98
CA HIS A 32 -6.91 -0.34 10.80
C HIS A 32 -8.22 -0.56 10.03
N LEU A 33 -8.23 -0.21 8.74
CA LEU A 33 -9.41 -0.42 7.90
C LEU A 33 -9.66 -1.90 7.65
N MET A 34 -8.59 -2.67 7.42
CA MET A 34 -8.60 -4.08 7.03
C MET A 34 -7.64 -4.88 7.92
N PRO A 35 -8.02 -5.15 9.18
CA PRO A 35 -7.18 -5.91 10.12
C PRO A 35 -6.86 -7.33 9.63
N GLU A 36 -7.70 -7.91 8.78
CA GLU A 36 -7.46 -9.23 8.20
C GLU A 36 -6.19 -9.30 7.36
N LEU A 37 -5.69 -8.17 6.83
CA LEU A 37 -4.43 -8.13 6.08
C LEU A 37 -3.20 -8.33 6.97
N PRO A 38 -2.93 -7.47 7.98
CA PRO A 38 -1.81 -7.69 8.88
C PRO A 38 -1.95 -8.99 9.70
N GLU A 39 -3.17 -9.41 10.06
CA GLU A 39 -3.37 -10.70 10.74
C GLU A 39 -2.93 -11.89 9.86
N LEU A 40 -3.22 -11.82 8.56
CA LEU A 40 -2.91 -12.91 7.64
C LEU A 40 -1.45 -12.90 7.15
N LEU A 41 -0.95 -11.73 6.76
CA LEU A 41 0.41 -11.57 6.21
C LEU A 41 1.46 -11.53 7.32
N GLY A 42 1.08 -11.19 8.56
CA GLY A 42 1.97 -11.15 9.70
C GLY A 42 3.22 -10.29 9.44
N ALA A 43 4.40 -10.90 9.61
CA ALA A 43 5.69 -10.25 9.40
C ALA A 43 5.91 -9.76 7.95
N ASP A 44 5.24 -10.36 6.96
CA ASP A 44 5.38 -9.97 5.55
C ASP A 44 4.61 -8.69 5.21
N PHE A 45 3.65 -8.28 6.04
CA PHE A 45 2.78 -7.14 5.75
C PHE A 45 3.57 -5.84 5.56
N ALA A 46 4.45 -5.49 6.50
CA ALA A 46 5.22 -4.26 6.45
C ALA A 46 6.19 -4.17 5.26
N PRO A 47 7.07 -5.17 5.00
CA PRO A 47 7.98 -5.12 3.85
C PRO A 47 7.25 -5.16 2.51
N LEU A 48 6.17 -5.94 2.38
CA LEU A 48 5.36 -5.96 1.15
C LEU A 48 4.65 -4.63 0.93
N PHE A 49 4.04 -4.05 1.96
CA PHE A 49 3.34 -2.77 1.82
C PHE A 49 4.29 -1.64 1.42
N ARG A 50 5.50 -1.63 1.98
CA ARG A 50 6.54 -0.68 1.58
C ARG A 50 6.86 -0.83 0.10
N ARG A 51 7.20 -2.05 -0.36
CA ARG A 51 7.53 -2.33 -1.76
C ARG A 51 6.38 -1.99 -2.72
N TYR A 52 5.14 -2.28 -2.32
CA TYR A 52 3.93 -1.89 -3.05
C TYR A 52 3.83 -0.37 -3.23
N ALA A 53 4.04 0.38 -2.14
CA ALA A 53 3.71 1.80 -2.09
C ALA A 53 4.87 2.71 -2.54
N THR A 54 6.10 2.21 -2.62
CA THR A 54 7.28 2.98 -3.07
C THR A 54 7.09 3.62 -4.45
N ASP A 55 6.42 2.95 -5.38
CA ASP A 55 6.20 3.42 -6.76
C ASP A 55 4.74 3.80 -7.05
N ARG A 56 3.86 3.74 -6.04
CA ARG A 56 2.41 3.85 -6.25
C ARG A 56 1.79 4.98 -5.44
N PRO A 57 1.47 6.13 -6.07
CA PRO A 57 0.72 7.18 -5.39
C PRO A 57 -0.66 6.69 -4.95
N LEU A 58 -1.20 7.30 -3.89
CA LEU A 58 -2.55 6.98 -3.40
C LEU A 58 -3.60 7.67 -4.29
N THR A 59 -4.21 6.93 -5.22
CA THR A 59 -5.07 7.51 -6.28
C THR A 59 -6.57 7.29 -6.07
N GLY A 60 -6.98 6.37 -5.18
CA GLY A 60 -8.39 5.95 -5.01
C GLY A 60 -8.88 5.93 -3.55
N GLY A 61 -8.12 6.53 -2.63
CA GLY A 61 -8.37 6.47 -1.18
C GLY A 61 -8.01 5.12 -0.55
N TYR A 62 -8.00 5.07 0.78
CA TYR A 62 -7.41 3.95 1.54
C TYR A 62 -8.11 2.58 1.34
N ARG A 63 -9.41 2.55 0.99
CA ARG A 63 -10.13 1.29 0.74
C ARG A 63 -9.73 0.66 -0.59
N ALA A 64 -9.69 1.46 -1.66
CA ALA A 64 -9.20 1.01 -2.96
C ALA A 64 -7.72 0.61 -2.87
N ASP A 65 -6.95 1.34 -2.06
CA ASP A 65 -5.56 1.07 -1.81
C ASP A 65 -5.29 -0.27 -1.11
N ALA A 66 -6.06 -0.57 -0.06
CA ALA A 66 -5.99 -1.86 0.62
C ALA A 66 -6.24 -3.03 -0.34
N ARG A 67 -7.19 -2.86 -1.27
CA ARG A 67 -7.48 -3.85 -2.31
C ARG A 67 -6.35 -3.99 -3.31
N ALA A 68 -5.86 -2.87 -3.86
CA ALA A 68 -4.78 -2.87 -4.83
C ALA A 68 -3.47 -3.44 -4.25
N PHE A 69 -3.18 -3.16 -2.98
CA PHE A 69 -2.10 -3.81 -2.24
C PHE A 69 -2.28 -5.32 -2.20
N ALA A 70 -3.47 -5.80 -1.86
CA ALA A 70 -3.73 -7.23 -1.72
C ALA A 70 -3.65 -7.99 -3.05
N ASP A 71 -4.20 -7.45 -4.15
CA ASP A 71 -4.02 -8.03 -5.49
C ASP A 71 -2.53 -8.07 -5.85
N TRP A 72 -1.81 -6.96 -5.65
CA TRP A 72 -0.37 -6.93 -5.93
C TRP A 72 0.44 -7.91 -5.07
N ALA A 73 0.06 -8.12 -3.80
CA ALA A 73 0.75 -9.04 -2.91
C ALA A 73 0.64 -10.50 -3.42
N LEU A 74 -0.52 -10.89 -3.96
CA LEU A 74 -0.68 -12.20 -4.61
C LEU A 74 0.30 -12.37 -5.78
N ASP A 75 0.40 -11.36 -6.65
CA ASP A 75 1.33 -11.38 -7.79
C ASP A 75 2.80 -11.34 -7.35
N ALA A 76 3.11 -10.59 -6.29
CA ALA A 76 4.48 -10.39 -5.82
C ALA A 76 5.06 -11.59 -5.06
N ALA A 77 4.20 -12.46 -4.50
CA ALA A 77 4.61 -13.63 -3.73
C ALA A 77 3.68 -14.83 -3.96
N PRO A 78 3.70 -15.44 -5.17
CA PRO A 78 2.78 -16.51 -5.55
C PRO A 78 2.94 -17.81 -4.73
N THR A 79 4.11 -18.00 -4.11
CA THR A 79 4.42 -19.18 -3.30
C THR A 79 4.32 -18.91 -1.79
N ALA A 80 3.87 -17.73 -1.38
CA ALA A 80 3.78 -17.40 0.04
C ALA A 80 2.73 -18.26 0.76
N PRO A 81 2.97 -18.64 2.03
CA PRO A 81 2.05 -19.50 2.77
C PRO A 81 0.66 -18.88 2.98
N TRP A 82 0.58 -17.53 3.05
CA TRP A 82 -0.68 -16.80 3.14
C TRP A 82 -1.40 -16.63 1.80
N HIS A 83 -0.75 -16.94 0.66
CA HIS A 83 -1.30 -16.71 -0.68
C HIS A 83 -2.71 -17.31 -0.89
N PRO A 84 -2.98 -18.61 -0.61
CA PRO A 84 -4.31 -19.17 -0.82
C PRO A 84 -5.37 -18.55 0.10
N ALA A 85 -5.00 -18.15 1.32
CA ALA A 85 -5.90 -17.50 2.25
C ALA A 85 -6.20 -16.05 1.83
N LEU A 86 -5.21 -15.32 1.32
CA LEU A 86 -5.39 -13.97 0.81
C LEU A 86 -6.27 -13.99 -0.44
N HIS A 87 -6.04 -14.95 -1.34
CA HIS A 87 -6.89 -15.16 -2.51
C HIS A 87 -8.35 -15.40 -2.10
N ARG A 88 -8.63 -16.26 -1.10
CA ARG A 88 -10.00 -16.45 -0.58
C ARG A 88 -10.59 -15.19 0.04
N LEU A 89 -9.80 -14.44 0.80
CA LEU A 89 -10.23 -13.18 1.42
C LEU A 89 -10.66 -12.14 0.37
N LEU A 90 -9.99 -12.14 -0.79
CA LEU A 90 -10.29 -11.26 -1.92
C LEU A 90 -11.50 -11.67 -2.76
N HIS A 91 -12.03 -12.89 -2.61
CA HIS A 91 -13.15 -13.36 -3.42
C HIS A 91 -14.51 -12.87 -2.88
N PRO A 92 -15.52 -12.68 -3.77
CA PRO A 92 -16.74 -11.90 -3.50
C PRO A 92 -17.65 -12.45 -2.38
N THR A 93 -17.43 -13.67 -1.89
CA THR A 93 -18.15 -14.24 -0.76
C THR A 93 -17.75 -13.61 0.58
N ALA A 94 -16.58 -12.97 0.69
CA ALA A 94 -16.20 -12.20 1.86
C ALA A 94 -17.03 -10.89 1.90
N ARG A 95 -18.18 -10.92 2.58
CA ARG A 95 -19.14 -9.80 2.70
C ARG A 95 -18.49 -8.45 3.06
N ARG A 96 -17.38 -8.47 3.80
CA ARG A 96 -16.63 -7.27 4.19
C ARG A 96 -15.85 -6.67 3.02
N TRP A 97 -15.16 -7.49 2.23
CA TRP A 97 -14.35 -7.05 1.11
C TRP A 97 -15.17 -6.74 -0.13
N ALA A 98 -16.29 -7.45 -0.34
CA ALA A 98 -17.24 -7.13 -1.42
C ALA A 98 -17.72 -5.66 -1.38
N ARG A 99 -17.81 -5.06 -0.19
CA ARG A 99 -18.16 -3.63 -0.02
C ARG A 99 -17.03 -2.66 -0.32
N LEU A 100 -15.78 -3.13 -0.39
CA LEU A 100 -14.60 -2.34 -0.69
C LEU A 100 -14.25 -2.33 -2.17
N LEU A 101 -14.74 -3.33 -2.91
CA LEU A 101 -14.49 -3.46 -4.34
C LEU A 101 -15.26 -2.37 -5.10
N PRO A 102 -14.58 -1.40 -5.75
CA PRO A 102 -15.25 -0.64 -6.80
C PRO A 102 -15.64 -1.60 -7.93
N ARG A 103 -16.72 -1.30 -8.64
CA ARG A 103 -17.04 -1.99 -9.91
C ARG A 103 -15.84 -1.81 -10.84
N ARG A 104 -15.19 -2.91 -11.23
CA ARG A 104 -13.96 -2.95 -12.05
C ARG A 104 -13.98 -1.87 -13.14
N THR A 105 -13.19 -0.82 -12.99
CA THR A 105 -12.69 -0.04 -14.11
C THR A 105 -11.38 -0.69 -14.53
N ALA A 106 -11.44 -1.43 -15.64
CA ALA A 106 -10.25 -1.91 -16.31
C ALA A 106 -9.48 -0.72 -16.87
N ARG A 107 -8.19 -0.60 -16.50
CA ARG A 107 -7.16 0.12 -17.25
C ARG A 107 -5.81 -0.46 -16.80
N ALA A 108 -5.24 -1.37 -17.58
CA ALA A 108 -4.26 -1.09 -18.64
C ALA A 108 -2.99 -0.43 -18.08
N HIS A 109 -1.96 -1.26 -17.94
CA HIS A 109 -0.57 -0.84 -18.02
C HIS A 109 0.03 -1.65 -19.17
N GLY A 110 0.52 -0.92 -20.17
CA GLY A 110 0.99 -1.42 -21.48
C GLY A 110 2.41 -1.91 -21.49
#